data_AF-A0A7Y3CBK8-F1
#
_entry.id   AF-A0A7Y3CBK8-F1
#
_cell.length_a   1.000
_cell.length_b   1.000
_cell.length_c   1.000
_cell.angle_alpha   90.00
_cell.angle_beta   90.00
_cell.angle_gamma   90.00
#
_symmetry.space_group_name_H-M   'P 1'
#
loop_
_entity.id
_entity.type
_entity.pdbx_description
1 polymer ?
#
loop_
_entity_poly.entity_id
_entity_poly.type
_entity_poly.pdbx_seq_one_letter_code
_entity_poly.pdbx_strand_id
1 'polypeptide(L)'
;MNAIIDINYNLQSLMDVLGLIQGISFGILLLLLNYRHFRNTYLLGIFLVLYSLKLMVFIPAGLNIDQEHPELFLLPFDFSWLLFPIFFVYTQKISIFSDQKIKYWVLYPGIISFVLQAVIYFLPYDTKLEIAQSFWHEFLFTIMGICYSWVIGIWNLRLINQHRKEVENTFSDLENKVLGWARVFLIYLLTTSVLVHILFYVSPENY
;
A
#
# COMPACT_ATOMS: atom_id res chain seq x y z
N MET A 1 -21.85 11.10 -25.41
CA MET A 1 -20.98 11.57 -24.31
C MET A 1 -21.20 10.72 -23.06
N ASN A 2 -22.44 10.56 -22.58
CA ASN A 2 -22.78 9.71 -21.43
C ASN A 2 -22.35 8.23 -21.59
N ALA A 3 -22.58 7.61 -22.76
CA ALA A 3 -22.19 6.21 -22.99
C ALA A 3 -20.67 5.95 -22.94
N ILE A 4 -19.83 6.94 -23.27
CA ILE A 4 -18.37 6.80 -23.20
C ILE A 4 -17.90 6.92 -21.75
N ILE A 5 -18.53 7.81 -20.99
CA ILE A 5 -18.28 8.01 -19.56
C ILE A 5 -18.69 6.75 -18.77
N ASP A 6 -19.89 6.20 -19.05
CA ASP A 6 -20.37 4.96 -18.43
C ASP A 6 -19.47 3.75 -18.72
N ILE A 7 -18.96 3.61 -19.95
CA ILE A 7 -18.03 2.52 -20.31
C ILE A 7 -16.69 2.66 -19.54
N ASN A 8 -16.22 3.89 -19.33
CA ASN A 8 -14.95 4.15 -18.65
C ASN A 8 -15.02 3.77 -17.16
N TYR A 9 -16.07 4.21 -16.45
CA TYR A 9 -16.29 3.87 -15.04
C TYR A 9 -16.43 2.36 -14.82
N ASN A 10 -17.12 1.68 -15.74
CA ASN A 10 -17.33 0.23 -15.65
C ASN A 10 -16.03 -0.54 -15.91
N LEU A 11 -15.17 -0.06 -16.82
CA LEU A 11 -13.86 -0.67 -17.08
C LEU A 11 -12.89 -0.47 -15.91
N GLN A 12 -12.83 0.73 -15.32
CA GLN A 12 -11.98 1.00 -14.16
C GLN A 12 -12.37 0.14 -12.97
N SER A 13 -13.67 0.09 -12.64
CA SER A 13 -14.20 -0.75 -11.56
C SER A 13 -13.92 -2.24 -11.80
N LEU A 14 -14.04 -2.70 -13.04
CA LEU A 14 -13.69 -4.07 -13.42
C LEU A 14 -12.20 -4.35 -13.17
N MET A 15 -11.30 -3.43 -13.54
CA MET A 15 -9.87 -3.56 -13.31
C MET A 15 -9.54 -3.57 -11.81
N ASP A 16 -10.20 -2.75 -11.01
CA ASP A 16 -10.02 -2.71 -9.55
C ASP A 16 -10.49 -4.00 -8.89
N VAL A 17 -11.64 -4.55 -9.31
CA VAL A 17 -12.15 -5.85 -8.84
C VAL A 17 -11.22 -6.99 -9.24
N LEU A 18 -10.72 -7.01 -10.49
CA LEU A 18 -9.76 -8.01 -10.93
C LEU A 18 -8.44 -7.92 -10.15
N GLY A 19 -7.93 -6.71 -9.94
CA GLY A 19 -6.73 -6.46 -9.13
C GLY A 19 -6.91 -6.88 -7.67
N LEU A 20 -8.09 -6.63 -7.09
CA LEU A 20 -8.46 -7.09 -5.75
C LEU A 20 -8.42 -8.62 -5.67
N ILE A 21 -9.14 -9.32 -6.56
CA ILE A 21 -9.22 -10.79 -6.55
C ILE A 21 -7.84 -11.41 -6.76
N GLN A 22 -7.09 -10.92 -7.74
CA GLN A 22 -5.76 -11.45 -8.07
C GLN A 22 -4.78 -11.23 -6.91
N GLY A 23 -4.68 -10.02 -6.38
CA GLY A 23 -3.71 -9.73 -5.34
C GLY A 23 -4.09 -10.33 -3.98
N ILE A 24 -5.38 -10.49 -3.65
CA ILE A 24 -5.82 -11.30 -2.50
C ILE A 24 -5.45 -12.76 -2.72
N SER A 25 -5.71 -13.32 -3.90
CA SER A 25 -5.40 -14.73 -4.20
C SER A 25 -3.91 -15.02 -4.08
N PHE A 26 -3.05 -14.19 -4.68
CA PHE A 26 -1.60 -14.32 -4.56
C PHE A 26 -1.10 -14.02 -3.14
N GLY A 27 -1.68 -13.04 -2.47
CA GLY A 27 -1.37 -12.71 -1.08
C GLY A 27 -1.65 -13.88 -0.15
N ILE A 28 -2.85 -14.44 -0.20
CA ILE A 28 -3.25 -15.63 0.59
C ILE A 28 -2.38 -16.84 0.23
N LEU A 29 -2.13 -17.07 -1.06
CA LEU A 29 -1.26 -18.17 -1.50
C LEU A 29 0.12 -18.08 -0.85
N LEU A 30 0.75 -16.89 -0.86
CA LEU A 30 2.05 -16.66 -0.22
C LEU A 30 1.98 -16.82 1.30
N LEU A 31 0.88 -16.43 1.94
CA LEU A 31 0.68 -16.62 3.38
C LEU A 31 0.56 -18.12 3.73
N LEU A 32 -0.21 -18.88 2.95
CA LEU A 32 -0.47 -20.31 3.19
C LEU A 32 0.74 -21.20 2.87
N LEU A 33 1.39 -20.99 1.71
CA LEU A 33 2.57 -21.76 1.30
C LEU A 33 3.72 -21.64 2.31
N ASN A 34 3.72 -20.58 3.09
CA ASN A 34 4.88 -20.16 3.84
C ASN A 34 4.70 -20.17 5.36
N TYR A 35 3.51 -20.59 5.84
CA TYR A 35 3.20 -20.76 7.25
C TYR A 35 4.10 -21.82 7.94
N ARG A 36 4.59 -22.82 7.19
CA ARG A 36 5.36 -23.95 7.75
C ARG A 36 6.88 -23.83 7.67
N HIS A 37 7.45 -22.91 6.89
CA HIS A 37 8.87 -22.96 6.52
C HIS A 37 9.72 -21.74 6.88
N PHE A 38 9.24 -20.86 7.79
CA PHE A 38 10.01 -19.71 8.34
C PHE A 38 10.64 -18.77 7.29
N ARG A 39 10.20 -18.82 6.03
CA ARG A 39 10.70 -17.95 4.98
C ARG A 39 10.13 -16.53 5.16
N ASN A 40 10.90 -15.52 4.85
CA ASN A 40 10.51 -14.12 5.04
C ASN A 40 9.40 -13.64 4.07
N THR A 41 8.88 -14.49 3.19
CA THR A 41 7.83 -14.18 2.21
C THR A 41 6.45 -13.96 2.81
N TYR A 42 6.23 -14.26 4.10
CA TYR A 42 4.99 -13.92 4.80
C TYR A 42 4.68 -12.41 4.79
N LEU A 43 5.68 -11.56 5.01
CA LEU A 43 5.49 -10.10 4.98
C LEU A 43 5.15 -9.58 3.58
N LEU A 44 5.67 -10.25 2.54
CA LEU A 44 5.30 -9.96 1.16
C LEU A 44 3.83 -10.35 0.90
N GLY A 45 3.38 -11.48 1.45
CA GLY A 45 1.97 -11.88 1.43
C GLY A 45 1.06 -10.84 2.09
N ILE A 46 1.42 -10.37 3.30
CA ILE A 46 0.68 -9.28 3.96
C ILE A 46 0.65 -8.03 3.08
N PHE A 47 1.80 -7.62 2.54
CA PHE A 47 1.89 -6.46 1.66
C PHE A 47 0.91 -6.55 0.49
N LEU A 48 0.84 -7.70 -0.18
CA LEU A 48 -0.08 -7.92 -1.31
C LEU A 48 -1.54 -7.85 -0.87
N VAL A 49 -1.90 -8.48 0.25
CA VAL A 49 -3.27 -8.43 0.77
C VAL A 49 -3.68 -7.00 1.09
N LEU A 50 -2.84 -6.23 1.78
CA LEU A 50 -3.13 -4.83 2.11
C LEU A 50 -3.17 -3.94 0.87
N TYR A 51 -2.27 -4.17 -0.09
CA TYR A 51 -2.28 -3.44 -1.36
C TYR A 51 -3.58 -3.69 -2.13
N SER A 52 -4.05 -4.93 -2.18
CA SER A 52 -5.33 -5.27 -2.79
C SER A 52 -6.51 -4.70 -2.02
N LEU A 53 -6.53 -4.78 -0.70
CA LEU A 53 -7.60 -4.19 0.11
C LEU A 53 -7.69 -2.67 -0.08
N LYS A 54 -6.58 -1.98 -0.36
CA LYS A 54 -6.60 -0.55 -0.72
C LYS A 54 -7.43 -0.28 -1.98
N LEU A 55 -7.43 -1.19 -2.97
CA LEU A 55 -8.27 -1.06 -4.18
C LEU A 55 -9.76 -1.07 -3.85
N MET A 56 -10.16 -1.72 -2.75
CA MET A 56 -11.54 -1.78 -2.29
C MET A 56 -12.15 -0.41 -1.99
N VAL A 57 -11.32 0.61 -1.71
CA VAL A 57 -11.79 1.98 -1.47
C VAL A 57 -12.42 2.61 -2.73
N PHE A 58 -11.95 2.24 -3.92
CA PHE A 58 -12.39 2.84 -5.19
C PHE A 58 -13.60 2.13 -5.82
N ILE A 59 -13.83 0.86 -5.45
CA ILE A 59 -14.90 0.03 -6.05
C ILE A 59 -16.31 0.59 -5.82
N PRO A 60 -16.71 1.04 -4.60
CA PRO A 60 -18.07 1.52 -4.36
C PRO A 60 -18.43 2.73 -5.22
N ALA A 61 -17.51 3.69 -5.34
CA ALA A 61 -17.71 4.89 -6.15
C ALA A 61 -17.77 4.57 -7.65
N GLY A 62 -16.91 3.67 -8.13
CA GLY A 62 -16.91 3.28 -9.55
C GLY A 62 -18.14 2.48 -9.99
N LEU A 63 -18.82 1.80 -9.06
CA LEU A 63 -20.04 1.02 -9.32
C LEU A 63 -21.34 1.75 -8.93
N ASN A 64 -21.26 3.01 -8.46
CA ASN A 64 -22.39 3.78 -7.90
C ASN A 64 -23.13 3.08 -6.73
N ILE A 65 -22.44 2.21 -5.98
CA ILE A 65 -23.01 1.47 -4.83
C ILE A 65 -23.09 2.37 -3.58
N ASP A 66 -22.25 3.40 -3.53
CA ASP A 66 -22.20 4.40 -2.46
C ASP A 66 -23.53 5.18 -2.31
N GLN A 67 -24.29 5.35 -3.40
CA GLN A 67 -25.62 5.97 -3.37
C GLN A 67 -26.67 5.07 -2.68
N GLU A 68 -26.56 3.76 -2.83
CA GLU A 68 -27.48 2.79 -2.24
C GLU A 68 -27.06 2.40 -0.81
N HIS A 69 -25.76 2.48 -0.50
CA HIS A 69 -25.18 2.10 0.77
C HIS A 69 -24.23 3.19 1.32
N PRO A 70 -24.77 4.26 1.94
CA PRO A 70 -23.95 5.35 2.51
C PRO A 70 -23.05 4.89 3.66
N GLU A 71 -23.32 3.72 4.25
CA GLU A 71 -22.46 3.08 5.26
C GLU A 71 -21.06 2.75 4.73
N LEU A 72 -20.91 2.55 3.41
CA LEU A 72 -19.63 2.29 2.74
C LEU A 72 -18.75 3.54 2.61
N PHE A 73 -19.27 4.72 2.95
CA PHE A 73 -18.48 5.94 2.96
C PHE A 73 -17.30 5.83 3.94
N LEU A 74 -16.12 6.21 3.44
CA LEU A 74 -14.85 6.29 4.19
C LEU A 74 -14.37 4.93 4.72
N LEU A 75 -14.19 3.95 3.82
CA LEU A 75 -13.62 2.63 4.16
C LEU A 75 -12.23 2.76 4.82
N PRO A 76 -11.91 1.96 5.85
CA PRO A 76 -10.69 2.10 6.62
C PRO A 76 -9.47 1.43 5.97
N PHE A 77 -9.44 1.36 4.64
CA PHE A 77 -8.42 0.64 3.88
C PHE A 77 -7.39 1.56 3.22
N ASP A 78 -7.24 2.79 3.72
CA ASP A 78 -6.11 3.64 3.33
C ASP A 78 -4.83 3.22 4.07
N PHE A 79 -4.16 2.22 3.49
CA PHE A 79 -2.90 1.68 3.99
C PHE A 79 -1.66 2.48 3.56
N SER A 80 -1.81 3.74 3.15
CA SER A 80 -0.68 4.57 2.72
C SER A 80 0.44 4.58 3.78
N TRP A 81 0.08 4.81 5.04
CA TRP A 81 1.02 4.77 6.16
C TRP A 81 1.68 3.41 6.46
N LEU A 82 1.22 2.31 5.86
CA LEU A 82 1.60 0.95 6.27
C LEU A 82 2.28 0.14 5.15
N LEU A 83 1.94 0.38 3.88
CA LEU A 83 2.47 -0.39 2.74
C LEU A 83 4.00 -0.31 2.62
N PHE A 84 4.57 0.90 2.56
CA PHE A 84 6.02 1.09 2.48
C PHE A 84 6.76 0.58 3.72
N PRO A 85 6.29 0.83 4.95
CA PRO A 85 6.86 0.22 6.16
C PRO A 85 6.88 -1.31 6.17
N ILE A 86 5.81 -1.98 5.74
CA ILE A 86 5.79 -3.44 5.66
C ILE A 86 6.84 -3.92 4.67
N PHE A 87 6.93 -3.27 3.50
CA PHE A 87 7.94 -3.60 2.51
C PHE A 87 9.37 -3.30 3.02
N PHE A 88 9.56 -2.26 3.84
CA PHE A 88 10.82 -1.97 4.52
C PHE A 88 11.22 -3.09 5.48
N VAL A 89 10.31 -3.55 6.34
CA VAL A 89 10.60 -4.65 7.27
C VAL A 89 10.89 -5.94 6.50
N TYR A 90 10.16 -6.20 5.42
CA TYR A 90 10.39 -7.33 4.54
C TYR A 90 11.81 -7.32 3.94
N THR A 91 12.19 -6.20 3.32
CA THR A 91 13.51 -6.02 2.70
C THR A 91 14.65 -6.12 3.72
N GLN A 92 14.48 -5.58 4.93
CA GLN A 92 15.46 -5.73 6.01
C GLN A 92 15.65 -7.21 6.38
N LYS A 93 14.57 -7.98 6.50
CA LYS A 93 14.65 -9.41 6.85
C LYS A 93 15.36 -10.28 5.81
N ILE A 94 15.21 -9.97 4.52
CA ILE A 94 15.86 -10.74 3.44
C ILE A 94 17.23 -10.19 3.05
N SER A 95 17.60 -9.02 3.59
CA SER A 95 18.93 -8.46 3.39
C SER A 95 19.96 -9.17 4.26
N ILE A 96 21.24 -8.94 3.96
CA ILE A 96 22.39 -9.39 4.76
C ILE A 96 22.38 -8.81 6.17
N PHE A 97 21.58 -7.77 6.40
CA PHE A 97 21.36 -7.17 7.71
C PHE A 97 20.23 -7.86 8.50
N SER A 98 19.85 -9.08 8.14
CA SER A 98 18.83 -9.89 8.83
C SER A 98 19.15 -10.10 10.31
N ASP A 99 20.44 -10.19 10.63
CA ASP A 99 20.93 -10.44 12.00
C ASP A 99 20.90 -9.17 12.87
N GLN A 100 20.72 -7.99 12.25
CA GLN A 100 20.56 -6.73 12.96
C GLN A 100 19.13 -6.60 13.51
N LYS A 101 18.98 -5.81 14.58
CA LYS A 101 17.65 -5.53 15.16
C LYS A 101 16.72 -4.93 14.10
N ILE A 102 15.66 -5.67 13.78
CA ILE A 102 14.64 -5.27 12.82
C ILE A 102 13.90 -4.04 13.36
N LYS A 103 13.76 -3.00 12.53
CA LYS A 103 13.18 -1.72 12.94
C LYS A 103 11.65 -1.74 12.85
N TYR A 104 10.98 -2.63 13.58
CA TYR A 104 9.50 -2.72 13.58
C TYR A 104 8.78 -1.44 14.01
N TRP A 105 9.47 -0.49 14.65
CA TRP A 105 8.93 0.82 15.01
C TRP A 105 8.34 1.58 13.81
N VAL A 106 8.84 1.37 12.59
CA VAL A 106 8.29 2.00 11.38
C VAL A 106 6.85 1.57 11.07
N LEU A 107 6.35 0.48 11.66
CA LEU A 107 4.98 0.00 11.48
C LEU A 107 3.98 0.71 12.40
N TYR A 108 4.42 1.24 13.56
CA TYR A 108 3.49 1.79 14.55
C TYR A 108 2.64 2.95 14.00
N PRO A 109 3.18 3.93 13.26
CA PRO A 109 2.36 5.00 12.69
C PRO A 109 1.26 4.46 11.76
N GLY A 110 1.58 3.45 10.95
CA GLY A 110 0.61 2.81 10.06
C GLY A 110 -0.48 2.03 10.79
N ILE A 111 -0.12 1.31 11.86
CA ILE A 111 -1.10 0.59 12.69
C ILE A 111 -2.02 1.58 13.40
N ILE A 112 -1.47 2.65 13.97
CA ILE A 112 -2.26 3.71 14.62
C ILE A 112 -3.21 4.37 13.61
N SER A 113 -2.71 4.73 12.42
CA SER A 113 -3.54 5.29 11.35
C SER A 113 -4.69 4.37 10.97
N PHE A 114 -4.43 3.07 10.78
CA PHE A 114 -5.47 2.10 10.44
C PHE A 114 -6.54 1.98 11.55
N VAL A 115 -6.12 1.94 12.82
CA VAL A 115 -7.06 1.89 13.95
C VAL A 115 -7.92 3.15 14.00
N LEU A 116 -7.33 4.34 13.78
CA LEU A 116 -8.08 5.59 13.75
C LEU A 116 -9.11 5.62 12.60
N GLN A 117 -8.71 5.19 11.39
CA GLN A 117 -9.63 5.09 10.26
C GLN A 117 -10.76 4.07 10.53
N ALA A 118 -10.44 2.92 11.15
CA ALA A 118 -11.44 1.93 11.52
C ALA A 118 -12.45 2.49 12.53
N VAL A 119 -12.00 3.28 13.51
CA VAL A 119 -12.89 3.96 14.45
C VAL A 119 -13.79 4.97 13.71
N ILE A 120 -13.23 5.77 12.81
CA ILE A 120 -14.00 6.73 12.00
C ILE A 120 -15.04 6.00 11.13
N TYR A 121 -14.69 4.86 10.56
CA TYR A 121 -15.60 4.07 9.71
C TYR A 121 -16.85 3.55 10.46
N PHE A 122 -16.78 3.31 11.76
CA PHE A 122 -17.95 2.87 12.54
C PHE A 122 -18.82 4.02 13.08
N LEU A 123 -18.45 5.28 12.83
CA LEU A 123 -19.26 6.44 13.23
C LEU A 123 -20.50 6.61 12.32
N PRO A 124 -21.53 7.37 12.76
CA PRO A 124 -22.65 7.75 11.90
C PRO A 124 -22.21 8.54 10.66
N TYR A 125 -22.96 8.42 9.57
CA TYR A 125 -22.63 9.06 8.28
C TYR A 125 -22.38 10.57 8.40
N ASP A 126 -23.25 11.29 9.12
CA ASP A 126 -23.12 12.75 9.27
C ASP A 126 -21.78 13.14 9.92
N THR A 127 -21.36 12.41 10.96
CA THR A 127 -20.09 12.63 11.63
C THR A 127 -18.90 12.27 10.73
N LYS A 128 -19.01 11.20 9.92
CA LYS A 128 -17.96 10.86 8.94
C LYS A 128 -17.78 11.96 7.91
N LEU A 129 -18.88 12.54 7.44
CA LEU A 129 -18.86 13.61 6.43
C LEU A 129 -18.18 14.86 6.98
N GLU A 130 -18.52 15.27 8.21
CA GLU A 130 -17.85 16.39 8.89
C GLU A 130 -16.34 16.14 9.07
N ILE A 131 -15.96 14.92 9.46
CA ILE A 131 -14.56 14.53 9.60
C ILE A 131 -13.85 14.57 8.25
N ALA A 132 -14.44 14.01 7.20
CA ALA A 132 -13.86 13.96 5.86
C ALA A 132 -13.61 15.37 5.29
N GLN A 133 -14.49 16.32 5.58
CA GLN A 133 -14.36 17.72 5.18
C GLN A 133 -13.41 18.53 6.08
N SER A 134 -12.95 17.95 7.19
CA SER A 134 -12.01 18.61 8.10
C SER A 134 -10.61 18.63 7.52
N PHE A 135 -9.97 19.80 7.60
CA PHE A 135 -8.55 19.98 7.27
C PHE A 135 -7.65 18.93 7.95
N TRP A 136 -7.96 18.55 9.21
CA TRP A 136 -7.15 17.59 9.95
C TRP A 136 -7.20 16.19 9.36
N HIS A 137 -8.33 15.78 8.79
CA HIS A 137 -8.46 14.46 8.17
C HIS A 137 -7.60 14.38 6.91
N GLU A 138 -7.74 15.35 6.00
CA GLU A 138 -6.94 15.44 4.77
C GLU A 138 -5.44 15.58 5.08
N PHE A 139 -5.09 16.45 6.03
CA PHE A 139 -3.69 16.67 6.40
C PHE A 139 -3.03 15.41 6.99
N LEU A 140 -3.70 14.72 7.92
CA LEU A 140 -3.14 13.57 8.61
C LEU A 140 -3.15 12.30 7.75
N PHE A 141 -4.30 11.95 7.16
CA PHE A 141 -4.41 10.67 6.46
C PHE A 141 -3.82 10.73 5.06
N THR A 142 -4.03 11.85 4.34
CA THR A 142 -3.53 12.01 2.98
C THR A 142 -2.11 12.57 2.99
N ILE A 143 -1.92 13.86 3.34
CA ILE A 143 -0.64 14.55 3.12
C ILE A 143 0.50 13.92 3.94
N MET A 144 0.32 13.81 5.25
CA MET A 144 1.34 13.22 6.12
C MET A 144 1.58 11.74 5.80
N GLY A 145 0.54 11.00 5.42
CA GLY A 145 0.66 9.61 5.00
C GLY A 145 1.52 9.43 3.76
N ILE A 146 1.34 10.29 2.76
CA ILE A 146 2.14 10.31 1.54
C ILE A 146 3.60 10.65 1.86
N CYS A 147 3.83 11.73 2.61
CA CYS A 147 5.18 12.14 2.99
C CYS A 147 5.91 11.03 3.76
N TYR A 148 5.23 10.41 4.74
CA TYR A 148 5.79 9.29 5.50
C TYR A 148 6.12 8.10 4.59
N SER A 149 5.20 7.74 3.69
CA SER A 149 5.38 6.67 2.71
C SER A 149 6.64 6.86 1.86
N TRP A 150 6.83 8.07 1.33
CA TRP A 150 7.99 8.39 0.50
C TRP A 150 9.30 8.40 1.30
N VAL A 151 9.29 8.95 2.52
CA VAL A 151 10.47 8.92 3.41
C VAL A 151 10.90 7.48 3.67
N ILE A 152 9.96 6.60 4.03
CA ILE A 152 10.24 5.18 4.26
C ILE A 152 10.66 4.46 2.98
N GLY A 153 10.02 4.75 1.84
CA GLY A 153 10.38 4.17 0.55
C GLY A 153 11.79 4.55 0.10
N ILE A 154 12.18 5.82 0.24
CA ILE A 154 13.55 6.28 -0.05
C ILE A 154 14.55 5.64 0.91
N TRP A 155 14.20 5.52 2.19
CA TRP A 155 15.05 4.85 3.17
C TRP A 155 15.24 3.36 2.83
N ASN A 156 14.18 2.70 2.37
CA ASN A 156 14.25 1.33 1.89
C ASN A 156 15.17 1.18 0.66
N LEU A 157 15.12 2.10 -0.30
CA LEU A 157 16.07 2.11 -1.42
C LEU A 157 17.53 2.23 -0.96
N ARG A 158 17.79 3.05 0.07
CA ARG A 158 19.13 3.16 0.67
C ARG A 158 19.56 1.84 1.29
N LEU A 159 18.66 1.17 2.01
CA LEU A 159 18.92 -0.15 2.61
C LEU A 159 19.25 -1.20 1.55
N ILE A 160 18.48 -1.28 0.46
CA ILE A 160 18.72 -2.24 -0.63
C ILE A 160 20.06 -1.94 -1.34
N ASN A 161 20.41 -0.65 -1.51
CA ASN A 161 21.69 -0.28 -2.10
C ASN A 161 22.87 -0.62 -1.18
N GLN A 162 22.72 -0.45 0.14
CA GLN A 162 23.72 -0.88 1.11
C GLN A 162 23.89 -2.40 1.12
N HIS A 163 22.78 -3.15 1.11
CA HIS A 163 22.78 -4.61 0.97
C HIS A 163 23.55 -5.06 -0.27
N ARG A 164 23.28 -4.43 -1.42
CA ARG A 164 23.97 -4.74 -2.67
C ARG A 164 25.48 -4.56 -2.55
N LYS A 165 25.94 -3.43 -2.01
CA LYS A 165 27.38 -3.17 -1.82
C LYS A 165 28.03 -4.22 -0.91
N GLU A 166 27.35 -4.59 0.17
CA GLU A 166 27.88 -5.57 1.12
C GLU A 166 27.94 -6.98 0.54
N VAL A 167 26.93 -7.38 -0.24
CA VAL A 167 26.92 -8.66 -0.97
C VAL A 167 28.04 -8.70 -2.01
N GLU A 168 28.24 -7.61 -2.77
CA GLU A 168 29.34 -7.47 -3.75
C GLU A 168 30.72 -7.58 -3.08
N ASN A 169 30.88 -7.10 -1.85
CA ASN A 169 32.14 -7.19 -1.11
C ASN A 169 32.37 -8.56 -0.45
N THR A 170 31.29 -9.29 -0.12
CA THR A 170 31.36 -10.52 0.68
C THR A 170 31.39 -11.78 -0.18
N PHE A 171 30.71 -11.79 -1.33
CA PHE A 171 30.50 -13.00 -2.12
C PHE A 171 31.08 -12.87 -3.53
N SER A 172 31.84 -13.87 -3.95
CA SER A 172 32.33 -13.98 -5.35
C SER A 172 31.22 -14.32 -6.35
N ASP A 173 30.18 -15.00 -5.88
CA ASP A 173 28.97 -15.31 -6.65
C ASP A 173 27.78 -14.51 -6.10
N LEU A 174 27.24 -13.66 -6.97
CA LEU A 174 26.17 -12.69 -6.72
C LEU A 174 24.79 -13.19 -7.16
N GLU A 175 24.74 -14.30 -7.89
CA GLU A 175 23.51 -14.81 -8.47
C GLU A 175 22.50 -15.15 -7.35
N ASN A 176 21.27 -14.66 -7.48
CA ASN A 176 20.18 -14.79 -6.50
C ASN A 176 20.40 -14.15 -5.11
N LYS A 177 21.56 -13.55 -4.82
CA LYS A 177 21.83 -12.85 -3.53
C LYS A 177 21.55 -11.35 -3.58
N VAL A 178 21.59 -10.78 -4.78
CA VAL A 178 21.25 -9.38 -5.01
C VAL A 178 19.73 -9.25 -5.07
N LEU A 179 19.18 -8.35 -4.24
CA LEU A 179 17.75 -8.03 -4.18
C LEU A 179 17.30 -7.14 -5.36
N GLY A 180 17.70 -7.51 -6.58
CA GLY A 180 17.46 -6.73 -7.80
C GLY A 180 15.97 -6.51 -8.07
N TRP A 181 15.16 -7.57 -7.95
CA TRP A 181 13.71 -7.48 -8.11
C TRP A 181 13.07 -6.52 -7.09
N ALA A 182 13.52 -6.54 -5.83
CA ALA A 182 12.97 -5.68 -4.78
C ALA A 182 13.29 -4.20 -5.03
N ARG A 183 14.48 -3.92 -5.57
CA ARG A 183 14.85 -2.57 -6.02
C ARG A 183 13.95 -2.08 -7.15
N VAL A 184 13.78 -2.89 -8.20
CA VAL A 184 12.93 -2.54 -9.35
C VAL A 184 11.48 -2.32 -8.89
N PHE A 185 10.96 -3.23 -8.07
CA PHE A 185 9.62 -3.14 -7.51
C PHE A 185 9.42 -1.88 -6.65
N LEU A 186 10.39 -1.53 -5.80
CA LEU A 186 10.30 -0.33 -4.96
C LEU A 186 10.39 0.97 -5.78
N ILE A 187 11.23 1.00 -6.82
CA ILE A 187 11.27 2.15 -7.76
C ILE A 187 9.93 2.28 -8.48
N TYR A 188 9.35 1.16 -8.92
CA TYR A 188 8.03 1.14 -9.51
C TYR A 188 6.98 1.71 -8.56
N LEU A 189 6.90 1.20 -7.32
CA LEU A 189 5.96 1.69 -6.29
C LEU A 189 6.12 3.18 -5.97
N LEU A 190 7.35 3.69 -5.86
CA LEU A 190 7.60 5.11 -5.61
C LEU A 190 7.16 5.96 -6.81
N THR A 191 7.53 5.54 -8.02
CA THR A 191 7.18 6.27 -9.25
C THR A 191 5.67 6.30 -9.45
N THR A 192 4.99 5.16 -9.32
CA THR A 192 3.53 5.10 -9.44
C THR A 192 2.84 5.90 -8.34
N SER A 193 3.32 5.83 -7.10
CA SER A 193 2.82 6.67 -6.01
C SER A 193 2.93 8.15 -6.35
N VAL A 194 4.08 8.64 -6.80
CA VAL A 194 4.26 10.04 -7.18
C VAL A 194 3.33 10.42 -8.35
N LEU A 195 3.25 9.58 -9.38
CA LEU A 195 2.38 9.83 -10.53
C LEU A 195 0.91 9.93 -10.14
N VAL A 196 0.41 9.00 -9.33
CA VAL A 196 -1.00 9.01 -8.88
C VAL A 196 -1.32 10.28 -8.10
N HIS A 197 -0.43 10.75 -7.22
CA HIS A 197 -0.68 11.99 -6.46
C HIS A 197 -0.59 13.25 -7.34
N ILE A 198 0.27 13.26 -8.36
CA ILE A 198 0.29 14.33 -9.36
C ILE A 198 -1.03 14.33 -10.13
N LEU A 199 -1.51 13.17 -10.56
CA LEU A 199 -2.79 13.04 -11.28
C LEU A 199 -3.98 13.49 -10.41
N PHE A 200 -3.99 13.13 -9.13
CA PHE A 200 -4.99 13.58 -8.17
C PHE A 200 -5.03 15.11 -8.06
N TYR A 201 -3.88 15.77 -8.01
CA TYR A 201 -3.81 17.23 -7.94
C TYR A 201 -4.22 17.92 -9.26
N VAL A 202 -3.89 17.32 -10.42
CA VAL A 202 -4.17 17.91 -11.74
C VAL A 202 -5.62 17.68 -12.18
N SER A 203 -6.23 16.55 -11.79
CA SER A 203 -7.58 16.16 -12.19
C SER A 203 -8.37 15.54 -11.03
N PRO A 204 -8.74 16.33 -10.02
CA PRO A 204 -9.46 15.82 -8.84
C PRO A 204 -10.85 15.25 -9.15
N GLU A 205 -11.47 15.60 -10.28
CA GLU A 205 -12.78 15.05 -10.68
C GLU A 205 -12.73 13.60 -11.19
N ASN A 206 -11.53 13.04 -11.42
CA ASN A 206 -11.35 11.70 -11.98
C ASN A 206 -10.70 10.69 -11.00
N TYR A 207 -10.38 11.10 -9.76
CA TYR A 207 -9.59 10.31 -8.79
C TYR A 207 -9.96 10.55 -7.32
#